data_AF-A0A3D2JB86-F1
#
_entry.id   AF-A0A3D2JB86-F1
#
_cell.length_a   1.000
_cell.length_b   1.000
_cell.length_c   1.000
_cell.angle_alpha   90.00
_cell.angle_beta   90.00
_cell.angle_gamma   90.00
#
_symmetry.space_group_name_H-M   'P 1'
#
loop_
_entity.id
_entity.type
_entity.pdbx_description
1 polymer ?
#
loop_
_entity_poly.entity_id
_entity_poly.type
_entity_poly.pdbx_seq_one_letter_code
_entity_poly.pdbx_strand_id
1 'polypeptide(L)'
;MRKVTERLRDIQEELVQTWVTHNLYIIGEATRAIASDFPEFKDEHPEIKWIDIIGMRTVLAHRYFDTDPDILWAAVTHDLHELSQSIDAVLENLE
;
A
#
# COMPACT_ATOMS: atom_id res chain seq x y z
N MET A 1 -31.75 -19.48 -0.01
CA MET A 1 -30.81 -19.39 -1.15
C MET A 1 -30.28 -17.97 -1.31
N ARG A 2 -31.11 -16.95 -1.61
CA ARG A 2 -30.68 -15.53 -1.76
C ARG A 2 -29.84 -14.96 -0.58
N LYS A 3 -30.25 -15.19 0.67
CA LYS A 3 -29.50 -14.73 1.87
C LYS A 3 -28.11 -15.36 2.05
N VAL A 4 -27.87 -16.55 1.49
CA VAL A 4 -26.57 -17.23 1.59
C VAL A 4 -25.58 -16.60 0.60
N THR A 5 -26.04 -16.31 -0.62
CA THR A 5 -25.22 -15.65 -1.65
C THR A 5 -24.84 -14.23 -1.27
N GLU A 6 -25.78 -13.46 -0.70
CA GLU A 6 -25.50 -12.11 -0.16
C GLU A 6 -24.41 -12.19 0.92
N ARG A 7 -24.57 -13.08 1.91
CA ARG A 7 -23.56 -13.26 2.99
C ARG A 7 -22.19 -13.72 2.50
N LEU A 8 -22.13 -14.56 1.47
CA LEU A 8 -20.85 -14.99 0.88
C LEU A 8 -20.13 -13.84 0.16
N ARG A 9 -20.89 -12.95 -0.49
CA ARG A 9 -20.34 -11.75 -1.12
C ARG A 9 -19.75 -10.81 -0.06
N ASP A 10 -20.48 -10.55 1.00
CA ASP A 10 -20.03 -9.66 2.08
C ASP A 10 -18.69 -10.16 2.68
N ILE A 11 -18.57 -11.47 2.92
CA ILE A 11 -17.32 -12.08 3.40
C ILE A 11 -16.20 -11.94 2.37
N GLN A 12 -16.49 -12.12 1.07
CA GLN A 12 -15.48 -11.96 0.03
C GLN A 12 -14.97 -10.52 -0.05
N GLU A 13 -15.85 -9.53 0.04
CA GLU A 13 -15.48 -8.11 0.04
C GLU A 13 -14.61 -7.77 1.26
N GLU A 14 -15.00 -8.23 2.46
CA GLU A 14 -14.22 -8.05 3.69
C GLU A 14 -12.83 -8.71 3.61
N LEU A 15 -12.74 -9.92 3.05
CA LEU A 15 -11.47 -10.62 2.86
C LEU A 15 -10.55 -9.89 1.88
N VAL A 16 -11.10 -9.39 0.77
CA VAL A 16 -10.32 -8.62 -0.21
C VAL A 16 -9.82 -7.33 0.41
N GLN A 17 -10.68 -6.59 1.11
CA GLN A 17 -10.30 -5.36 1.79
C GLN A 17 -9.20 -5.62 2.84
N THR A 18 -9.36 -6.66 3.65
CA THR A 18 -8.36 -7.06 4.65
C THR A 18 -7.02 -7.39 4.00
N TRP A 19 -7.05 -8.17 2.92
CA TRP A 19 -5.84 -8.55 2.19
C TRP A 19 -5.14 -7.33 1.59
N VAL A 20 -5.88 -6.42 0.94
CA VAL A 20 -5.32 -5.19 0.36
C VAL A 20 -4.70 -4.32 1.45
N THR A 21 -5.43 -4.04 2.52
CA THR A 21 -4.96 -3.24 3.65
C THR A 21 -3.66 -3.80 4.24
N HIS A 22 -3.59 -5.13 4.41
CA HIS A 22 -2.39 -5.76 4.96
C HIS A 22 -1.17 -5.62 4.03
N ASN A 23 -1.35 -5.77 2.72
CA ASN A 23 -0.24 -5.64 1.77
C ASN A 23 0.24 -4.19 1.64
N LEU A 24 -0.68 -3.21 1.64
CA LEU A 24 -0.31 -1.79 1.69
C LEU A 24 0.47 -1.46 2.96
N TYR A 25 0.08 -2.04 4.10
CA TYR A 25 0.83 -1.91 5.35
C TYR A 25 2.26 -2.47 5.23
N ILE A 26 2.43 -3.67 4.66
CA ILE A 26 3.75 -4.28 4.43
C ILE A 26 4.62 -3.39 3.56
N ILE A 27 4.07 -2.83 2.48
CA ILE A 27 4.81 -1.92 1.59
C ILE A 27 5.31 -0.72 2.38
N GLY A 28 4.45 -0.07 3.17
CA GLY A 28 4.88 1.09 3.96
C GLY A 28 5.86 0.75 5.08
N GLU A 29 5.83 -0.45 5.66
CA GLU A 29 6.88 -0.93 6.57
C GLU A 29 8.23 -1.10 5.85
N ALA A 30 8.22 -1.69 4.65
CA ALA A 30 9.43 -1.85 3.84
C ALA A 30 10.03 -0.49 3.46
N THR A 31 9.18 0.46 3.02
CA THR A 31 9.60 1.83 2.71
C THR A 31 10.19 2.55 3.93
N ARG A 32 9.59 2.37 5.13
CA ARG A 32 10.12 2.91 6.39
C ARG A 32 11.49 2.32 6.73
N ALA A 33 11.67 1.01 6.53
CA ALA A 33 12.95 0.35 6.77
C ALA A 33 14.04 0.89 5.82
N ILE A 34 13.76 0.99 4.52
CA ILE A 34 14.71 1.54 3.55
C ILE A 34 15.10 2.98 3.92
N ALA A 35 14.11 3.85 4.18
CA ALA A 35 14.36 5.24 4.55
C ALA A 35 15.17 5.41 5.85
N SER A 36 15.06 4.45 6.77
CA SER A 36 15.76 4.42 8.06
C SER A 36 17.18 3.89 7.92
N ASP A 37 17.33 2.80 7.18
CA ASP A 37 18.56 2.00 7.17
C ASP A 37 19.50 2.44 6.03
N PHE A 38 18.97 3.08 4.98
CA PHE A 38 19.68 3.60 3.81
C PHE A 38 19.23 5.03 3.47
N PRO A 39 19.52 6.02 4.33
CA PRO A 39 19.04 7.40 4.13
C PRO A 39 19.58 8.04 2.85
N GLU A 40 20.80 7.70 2.42
CA GLU A 40 21.39 8.20 1.17
C GLU A 40 20.58 7.74 -0.04
N PHE A 41 20.14 6.47 -0.07
CA PHE A 41 19.32 5.93 -1.14
C PHE A 41 17.96 6.66 -1.22
N LYS A 42 17.34 6.94 -0.08
CA LYS A 42 16.11 7.74 -0.03
C LYS A 42 16.32 9.12 -0.67
N ASP A 43 17.44 9.77 -0.37
CA ASP A 43 17.73 11.13 -0.82
C ASP A 43 18.13 11.17 -2.31
N GLU A 44 18.69 10.08 -2.83
CA GLU A 44 18.96 9.88 -4.26
C GLU A 44 17.70 9.62 -5.10
N HIS A 45 16.61 9.14 -4.47
CA HIS A 45 15.35 8.78 -5.12
C HIS A 45 14.15 9.64 -4.67
N PRO A 46 14.16 10.97 -4.88
CA PRO A 46 13.08 11.86 -4.47
C PRO A 46 11.77 11.68 -5.26
N GLU A 47 11.79 10.98 -6.39
CA GLU A 47 10.62 10.59 -7.17
C GLU A 47 9.70 9.62 -6.42
N ILE A 48 10.23 8.89 -5.43
CA ILE A 48 9.43 8.04 -4.54
C ILE A 48 8.82 8.93 -3.45
N LYS A 49 7.50 8.85 -3.26
CA LYS A 49 6.75 9.59 -2.24
C LYS A 49 6.95 8.99 -0.83
N TRP A 50 8.20 8.96 -0.35
CA TRP A 50 8.60 8.27 0.90
C TRP A 50 7.72 8.62 2.10
N ILE A 51 7.48 9.91 2.33
CA ILE A 51 6.72 10.41 3.48
C ILE A 51 5.27 9.93 3.41
N ASP A 52 4.66 9.97 2.22
CA ASP A 52 3.26 9.59 2.03
C ASP A 52 3.07 8.08 2.24
N ILE A 53 3.98 7.27 1.71
CA ILE A 53 3.93 5.81 1.85
C ILE A 53 4.13 5.38 3.32
N ILE A 54 5.06 6.01 4.03
CA ILE A 54 5.28 5.77 5.47
C ILE A 54 4.07 6.28 6.30
N GLY A 55 3.50 7.42 5.89
CA GLY A 55 2.30 7.99 6.48
C GLY A 55 1.10 7.05 6.36
N MET A 56 0.89 6.48 5.18
CA MET A 56 -0.13 5.46 4.91
C MET A 56 0.02 4.28 5.88
N ARG A 57 1.23 3.74 6.07
CA ARG A 57 1.48 2.66 7.06
C ARG A 57 1.00 3.04 8.46
N THR A 58 1.20 4.29 8.88
CA THR A 58 0.76 4.77 10.19
C THR A 58 -0.77 4.84 10.27
N VAL A 59 -1.43 5.32 9.22
CA VAL A 59 -2.89 5.33 9.14
C VAL A 59 -3.44 3.91 9.21
N LEU A 60 -2.91 2.98 8.41
CA LEU A 60 -3.36 1.59 8.39
C LEU A 60 -3.10 0.90 9.74
N ALA A 61 -1.97 1.15 10.41
CA ALA A 61 -1.70 0.59 11.73
C ALA A 61 -2.77 0.95 12.78
N HIS A 62 -3.27 2.18 12.73
CA HIS A 62 -4.15 2.74 13.77
C HIS A 62 -5.63 2.81 13.37
N ARG A 63 -5.93 2.75 12.06
CA ARG A 63 -7.27 2.97 11.50
C ARG A 63 -7.65 1.95 10.42
N TYR A 64 -7.04 0.75 10.42
CA TYR A 64 -7.41 -0.33 9.48
C TYR A 64 -8.90 -0.75 9.54
N PHE A 65 -9.57 -0.50 10.66
CA PHE A 65 -11.00 -0.83 10.86
C PHE A 65 -11.95 0.27 10.34
N ASP A 66 -11.41 1.43 9.95
CA ASP A 66 -12.16 2.62 9.51
C ASP A 66 -11.59 3.12 8.17
N THR A 67 -11.14 2.19 7.34
CA THR A 67 -10.54 2.52 6.04
C THR A 67 -11.63 2.56 4.98
N ASP A 68 -11.70 3.68 4.26
CA ASP A 68 -12.64 3.87 3.17
C ASP A 68 -12.25 2.99 1.96
N PRO A 69 -13.14 2.09 1.48
CA PRO A 69 -12.87 1.24 0.33
C PRO A 69 -12.51 2.00 -0.95
N ASP A 70 -13.06 3.20 -1.17
CA ASP A 70 -12.75 4.00 -2.36
C ASP A 70 -11.32 4.55 -2.28
N ILE A 71 -10.87 4.91 -1.07
CA ILE A 71 -9.48 5.33 -0.84
C ILE A 71 -8.53 4.14 -1.03
N LEU A 72 -8.88 2.96 -0.52
CA LEU A 72 -8.07 1.75 -0.73
C LEU A 72 -7.99 1.38 -2.22
N TRP A 73 -9.09 1.50 -2.95
CA TRP A 73 -9.12 1.24 -4.38
C TRP A 73 -8.24 2.22 -5.15
N ALA A 74 -8.29 3.52 -4.83
CA ALA A 74 -7.42 4.52 -5.42
C ALA A 74 -5.94 4.23 -5.12
N ALA A 75 -5.61 3.88 -3.87
CA ALA A 75 -4.24 3.52 -3.49
C ALA A 75 -3.70 2.33 -4.29
N VAL A 76 -4.51 1.30 -4.53
CA VAL A 76 -4.10 0.12 -5.31
C VAL A 76 -4.01 0.41 -6.81
N THR A 77 -4.94 1.18 -7.37
CA THR A 77 -5.04 1.36 -8.82
C THR A 77 -4.22 2.53 -9.37
N HIS A 78 -3.91 3.52 -8.53
CA HIS A 78 -3.13 4.69 -8.91
C HIS A 78 -1.78 4.71 -8.18
N ASP A 79 -1.78 4.87 -6.86
CA ASP A 79 -0.55 5.13 -6.11
C ASP A 79 0.43 3.95 -6.17
N LEU A 80 -0.07 2.72 -6.06
CA LEU A 80 0.75 1.52 -6.18
C LEU A 80 1.28 1.32 -7.60
N HIS A 81 0.52 1.72 -8.62
CA HIS A 81 0.98 1.66 -10.01
C HIS A 81 2.12 2.66 -10.25
N GLU A 82 1.96 3.91 -9.78
CA GLU A 82 3.03 4.92 -9.82
C GLU A 82 4.27 4.44 -9.07
N LEU A 83 4.10 3.88 -7.87
CA LEU A 83 5.21 3.35 -7.07
C LEU A 83 5.94 2.21 -7.79
N SER A 84 5.21 1.29 -8.42
CA SER A 84 5.81 0.20 -9.19
C SER A 84 6.69 0.73 -10.32
N GLN A 85 6.20 1.73 -11.06
CA GLN A 85 6.97 2.34 -12.15
C GLN A 85 8.26 3.01 -11.64
N SER A 86 8.19 3.73 -10.52
CA SER A 86 9.38 4.30 -9.90
C SER A 86 10.37 3.23 -9.46
N ILE A 87 9.89 2.14 -8.84
CA ILE A 87 10.76 1.03 -8.41
C ILE A 87 11.43 0.37 -9.61
N ASP A 88 10.68 0.08 -10.68
CA ASP A 88 11.22 -0.53 -11.89
C ASP A 88 12.33 0.35 -12.50
N ALA A 89 12.11 1.67 -12.57
CA ALA A 89 13.12 2.61 -13.04
C ALA A 89 14.36 2.64 -12.13
N VAL A 90 14.19 2.54 -10.81
CA VAL A 90 15.32 2.45 -9.88
C VAL A 90 16.11 1.17 -10.10
N LEU A 91 15.43 0.03 -10.25
CA LEU A 91 16.07 -1.27 -10.49
C LEU A 91 16.85 -1.30 -11.80
N GLU A 92 16.32 -0.71 -12.88
CA GLU A 92 17.02 -0.59 -14.17
C GLU A 92 18.33 0.21 -14.07
N ASN A 93 18.43 1.17 -13.14
CA ASN A 93 19.63 1.98 -12.94
C ASN A 93 20.63 1.36 -11.94
N LEU A 94 20.28 0.22 -11.31
CA LEU A 94 21.14 -0.51 -10.38
C LEU A 94 21.91 -1.67 -11.04
N GLU A 95 21.53 -2.07 -12.26
CA GLU A 95 22.24 -3.04 -13.11
C GLU A 95 23.36 -2.40 -13.94
#